data_AF-A0A6N7PT65-F1
#
_entry.id   AF-A0A6N7PT65-F1
#
_cell.length_a   1.000
_cell.length_b   1.000
_cell.length_c   1.000
_cell.angle_alpha   90.00
_cell.angle_beta   90.00
_cell.angle_gamma   90.00
#
_symmetry.space_group_name_H-M   'P 1'
#
loop_
_entity.id
_entity.type
_entity.pdbx_description
1 polymer ?
#
loop_
_entity_poly.entity_id
_entity_poly.type
_entity_poly.pdbx_seq_one_letter_code
_entity_poly.pdbx_strand_id
1 'polypeptide(L)'
;MKRRRQNRGFTLVEVMLVVVIIGVLAALAMFGVRRYLAAAKVSEAKQSMGVIARGIAMLTERTAKSEVLPLGGESATSTSVWCPECGGSMTCVAPQTVPAAKKYQPNNSGGQDFDQCCWRCVRFGISDPTYYQYRYSVEQSYLGPPLGGPDPGPTGVEVAAVGDLDGDGTLSTLTLAGTRDTQSGTIRFSTHIFVDNEHE
;
A
#
# COMPACT_ATOMS: atom_id res chain seq x y z
N MET A 1 -62.35 0.67 -36.54
CA MET A 1 -61.73 -0.68 -36.66
C MET A 1 -60.71 -0.88 -35.54
N LYS A 2 -60.93 -1.85 -34.64
CA LYS A 2 -60.03 -2.15 -33.52
C LYS A 2 -58.98 -3.16 -33.99
N ARG A 3 -57.73 -2.73 -34.21
CA ARG A 3 -56.60 -3.61 -34.59
C ARG A 3 -56.38 -4.64 -33.48
N ARG A 4 -56.63 -5.94 -33.75
CA ARG A 4 -56.22 -7.03 -32.86
C ARG A 4 -54.70 -7.07 -32.83
N ARG A 5 -54.08 -6.72 -31.70
CA ARG A 5 -52.67 -7.03 -31.44
C ARG A 5 -52.54 -8.54 -31.39
N GLN A 6 -51.81 -9.13 -32.33
CA GLN A 6 -51.42 -10.53 -32.25
C GLN A 6 -50.38 -10.66 -31.13
N ASN A 7 -50.74 -11.32 -30.03
CA ASN A 7 -49.77 -11.71 -29.01
C ASN A 7 -48.87 -12.79 -29.62
N ARG A 8 -47.68 -12.40 -30.07
CA ARG A 8 -46.62 -13.32 -30.48
C ARG A 8 -46.01 -13.91 -29.20
N GLY A 9 -46.15 -15.23 -29.02
CA GLY A 9 -45.48 -15.95 -27.94
C GLY A 9 -43.99 -16.14 -28.25
N PHE A 10 -43.17 -16.13 -27.20
CA PHE A 10 -41.72 -16.37 -27.29
C PHE A 10 -41.46 -17.84 -27.68
N THR A 11 -40.54 -18.09 -28.62
CA THR A 11 -40.19 -19.47 -29.00
C THR A 11 -39.14 -20.06 -28.05
N LEU A 12 -39.18 -21.37 -27.81
CA LEU A 12 -38.14 -22.06 -27.03
C LEU A 12 -36.74 -21.84 -27.62
N VAL A 13 -36.65 -21.78 -28.95
CA VAL A 13 -35.40 -21.53 -29.68
C VAL A 13 -34.85 -20.13 -29.40
N GLU A 14 -35.70 -19.10 -29.36
CA GLU A 14 -35.30 -17.75 -28.95
C GLU A 14 -34.73 -17.73 -27.53
N VAL A 15 -35.38 -18.42 -26.59
CA VAL A 15 -34.87 -18.48 -25.21
C VAL A 15 -33.51 -19.20 -25.16
N MET A 16 -33.35 -20.32 -25.88
CA MET A 16 -32.09 -21.07 -25.90
C MET A 16 -30.94 -20.24 -26.48
N LEU A 17 -31.16 -19.54 -27.60
CA LEU A 17 -30.14 -18.69 -28.21
C LEU A 17 -29.73 -17.55 -27.26
N VAL A 18 -30.70 -16.91 -26.61
CA VAL A 18 -30.44 -15.82 -25.66
C VAL A 18 -29.61 -16.30 -24.49
N VAL A 19 -29.92 -17.47 -23.91
CA VAL A 19 -29.12 -18.05 -22.81
C VAL A 19 -27.69 -18.34 -23.25
N VAL A 20 -27.50 -18.87 -24.47
CA VAL A 20 -26.15 -19.14 -25.01
C VAL A 20 -25.35 -17.85 -25.20
N ILE A 21 -25.95 -16.81 -25.80
CA ILE A 21 -25.28 -15.52 -26.01
C ILE A 21 -24.93 -14.87 -24.66
N ILE A 22 -25.85 -14.85 -23.70
CA ILE A 22 -25.60 -14.31 -22.36
C ILE A 22 -24.49 -15.09 -21.66
N GLY A 23 -24.43 -16.42 -21.80
CA GLY A 23 -23.37 -17.25 -21.22
C GLY A 23 -21.97 -16.87 -21.72
N VAL A 24 -21.81 -16.67 -23.04
CA VAL A 24 -20.52 -16.26 -23.63
C VAL A 24 -20.15 -14.84 -23.20
N LEU A 25 -21.10 -13.90 -23.23
CA LEU A 25 -20.86 -12.51 -22.81
C LEU A 25 -20.47 -12.44 -21.32
N ALA A 26 -21.11 -13.23 -20.47
CA ALA A 26 -20.80 -13.29 -19.04
C ALA A 26 -19.38 -13.80 -18.81
N ALA A 27 -18.95 -14.85 -19.53
CA ALA A 27 -17.60 -15.39 -19.40
C ALA A 27 -16.52 -14.37 -19.77
N LEU A 28 -16.69 -13.64 -20.88
CA LEU A 28 -15.74 -12.59 -21.30
C LEU A 28 -15.71 -11.42 -20.30
N ALA A 29 -16.88 -11.01 -19.80
CA ALA A 29 -16.98 -9.92 -18.83
C ALA A 29 -16.28 -10.24 -17.51
N MET A 30 -16.34 -11.49 -17.04
CA MET A 30 -15.71 -11.91 -15.79
C MET A 30 -14.19 -11.68 -15.78
N PHE A 31 -13.49 -12.03 -16.86
CA PHE A 31 -12.04 -11.82 -16.95
C PHE A 31 -11.67 -10.33 -16.89
N GLY A 32 -12.41 -9.48 -17.60
CA GLY A 32 -12.20 -8.03 -17.58
C GLY A 32 -12.42 -7.41 -16.20
N VAL A 33 -13.50 -7.80 -15.52
CA VAL A 33 -13.84 -7.30 -14.17
C VAL A 33 -12.78 -7.69 -13.15
N ARG A 34 -12.26 -8.93 -13.19
CA ARG A 34 -11.22 -9.37 -12.26
C ARG A 34 -9.95 -8.53 -12.38
N ARG A 35 -9.46 -8.30 -13.60
CA ARG A 35 -8.28 -7.45 -13.84
C ARG A 35 -8.50 -6.01 -13.38
N TYR A 36 -9.68 -5.45 -13.63
CA TYR A 36 -10.03 -4.11 -13.17
C TYR A 36 -10.01 -4.01 -11.64
N LEU A 37 -10.56 -5.02 -10.95
CA LEU A 37 -10.54 -5.06 -9.48
C LEU A 37 -9.12 -5.23 -8.94
N ALA A 38 -8.28 -6.08 -9.53
CA ALA A 38 -6.87 -6.24 -9.15
C ALA A 38 -6.11 -4.90 -9.29
N ALA A 39 -6.26 -4.22 -10.43
CA ALA A 39 -5.66 -2.91 -10.66
C ALA A 39 -6.16 -1.85 -9.66
N ALA A 40 -7.44 -1.89 -9.28
CA ALA A 40 -7.99 -1.01 -8.25
C ALA A 40 -7.36 -1.25 -6.88
N LYS A 41 -7.16 -2.52 -6.49
CA LYS A 41 -6.45 -2.90 -5.25
C LYS A 41 -5.00 -2.42 -5.25
N VAL A 42 -4.28 -2.60 -6.36
CA VAL A 42 -2.90 -2.08 -6.53
C VAL A 42 -2.88 -0.55 -6.40
N SER A 43 -3.87 0.15 -6.98
CA SER A 43 -3.98 1.60 -6.88
C SER A 43 -4.18 2.08 -5.45
N GLU A 44 -4.99 1.37 -4.65
CA GLU A 44 -5.18 1.65 -3.22
C GLU A 44 -3.86 1.53 -2.44
N ALA A 45 -3.09 0.48 -2.73
CA ALA A 45 -1.77 0.29 -2.13
C ALA A 45 -0.80 1.41 -2.51
N LYS A 46 -0.73 1.77 -3.81
CA LYS A 46 0.12 2.87 -4.31
C LYS A 46 -0.24 4.21 -3.62
N GLN A 47 -1.52 4.49 -3.39
CA GLN A 47 -1.97 5.68 -2.66
C GLN A 47 -1.49 5.68 -1.20
N SER A 48 -1.67 4.57 -0.50
CA SER A 48 -1.23 4.39 0.89
C SER A 48 0.29 4.53 1.03
N MET A 49 1.06 3.91 0.14
CA MET A 49 2.53 4.07 0.07
C MET A 49 2.94 5.54 -0.12
N GLY A 50 2.22 6.28 -0.96
CA GLY A 50 2.48 7.71 -1.15
C GLY A 50 2.18 8.57 0.09
N VAL A 51 1.26 8.15 0.96
CA VAL A 51 1.05 8.79 2.27
C VAL A 51 2.20 8.48 3.22
N ILE A 52 2.64 7.22 3.29
CA ILE A 52 3.78 6.78 4.11
C ILE A 52 5.05 7.55 3.72
N ALA A 53 5.37 7.61 2.42
CA ALA A 53 6.53 8.33 1.91
C ALA A 53 6.51 9.83 2.26
N ARG A 54 5.34 10.47 2.21
CA ARG A 54 5.18 11.87 2.65
C ARG A 54 5.37 12.03 4.15
N GLY A 55 4.84 11.10 4.95
CA GLY A 55 5.04 11.08 6.40
C GLY A 55 6.52 10.96 6.77
N ILE A 56 7.24 10.08 6.07
CA ILE A 56 8.69 9.92 6.16
C ILE A 56 9.44 11.22 5.80
N ALA A 57 9.11 11.84 4.67
CA ALA A 57 9.75 13.11 4.28
C ALA A 57 9.58 14.19 5.36
N MET A 58 8.36 14.31 5.91
CA MET A 58 8.08 15.28 6.98
C MET A 58 8.84 15.01 8.28
N LEU A 59 9.17 13.75 8.60
CA LEU A 59 9.97 13.43 9.78
C LEU A 59 11.38 14.00 9.68
N THR A 60 11.99 13.94 8.50
CA THR A 60 13.35 14.44 8.30
C THR A 60 13.47 15.95 8.47
N GLU A 61 12.39 16.69 8.21
CA GLU A 61 12.31 18.13 8.46
C GLU A 61 12.12 18.49 9.94
N ARG A 62 11.73 17.53 10.79
CA ARG A 62 11.36 17.74 12.20
C ARG A 62 12.42 17.26 13.20
N THR A 63 13.67 17.09 12.77
CA THR A 63 14.78 16.60 13.60
C THR A 63 15.18 17.54 14.76
N ALA A 64 14.59 18.74 14.83
CA ALA A 64 14.67 19.62 16.00
C ALA A 64 13.47 19.37 16.94
N LYS A 65 13.75 18.97 18.18
CA LYS A 65 12.71 18.91 19.23
C LYS A 65 12.22 20.33 19.53
N SER A 66 10.91 20.55 19.45
CA SER A 66 10.31 21.80 19.92
C SER A 66 10.29 21.77 21.45
N GLU A 67 11.03 22.67 22.10
CA GLU A 67 11.15 22.70 23.56
C GLU A 67 11.02 24.13 24.11
N VAL A 68 10.45 24.23 25.31
CA VAL A 68 10.39 25.47 26.08
C VAL A 68 11.54 25.44 27.07
N LEU A 69 12.54 26.28 26.83
CA LEU A 69 13.74 26.32 27.66
C LEU A 69 13.51 27.15 28.93
N PRO A 70 14.02 26.70 30.09
CA PRO A 70 14.09 27.54 31.27
C PRO A 70 15.11 28.67 31.04
N LEU A 71 15.05 29.71 31.89
CA LEU A 71 16.00 30.83 31.82
C LEU A 71 17.44 30.31 32.01
N GLY A 72 18.29 30.51 31.00
CA GLY A 72 19.68 30.02 30.99
C GLY A 72 19.86 28.55 30.58
N GLY A 73 18.82 27.87 30.09
CA GLY A 73 18.91 26.51 29.57
C GLY A 73 19.36 26.44 28.11
N GLU A 74 20.05 25.35 27.74
CA GLU A 74 20.37 25.01 26.36
C GLU A 74 19.36 23.99 25.81
N SER A 75 19.14 24.04 24.49
CA SER A 75 18.35 23.05 23.77
C SER A 75 19.00 21.68 23.76
N ALA A 76 18.19 20.62 23.70
CA ALA A 76 18.68 19.30 23.39
C ALA A 76 19.41 19.31 22.03
N THR A 77 20.50 18.54 21.92
CA THR A 77 21.20 18.37 20.64
C THR A 77 20.22 17.84 19.59
N SER A 78 20.24 18.42 18.39
CA SER A 78 19.41 17.93 17.28
C SER A 78 19.72 16.45 17.04
N THR A 79 18.74 15.60 17.33
CA THR A 79 18.85 14.16 17.11
C THR A 79 18.59 13.87 15.64
N SER A 80 19.61 13.35 14.95
CA SER A 80 19.49 12.75 13.61
C SER A 80 18.86 11.35 13.63
N VAL A 81 18.40 10.89 14.81
CA VAL A 81 17.89 9.54 15.05
C VAL A 81 16.50 9.41 14.43
N TRP A 82 16.27 8.31 13.70
CA TRP A 82 14.97 7.96 13.16
C TRP A 82 13.98 7.62 14.28
N CYS A 83 12.85 8.32 14.36
CA CYS A 83 11.80 8.09 15.36
C CYS A 83 12.35 7.85 16.79
N PRO A 84 12.99 8.86 17.41
CA PRO A 84 13.63 8.69 18.73
C PRO A 84 12.63 8.28 19.81
N GLU A 85 11.36 8.70 19.72
CA GLU A 85 10.27 8.28 20.60
C GLU A 85 9.96 6.77 20.51
N CYS A 86 10.43 6.09 19.47
CA CYS A 86 10.23 4.68 19.21
C CYS A 86 11.50 3.84 19.40
N GLY A 87 12.50 4.37 20.09
CA GLY A 87 13.75 3.66 20.36
C GLY A 87 14.60 3.41 19.11
N GLY A 88 14.37 4.14 18.01
CA GLY A 88 15.15 3.98 16.78
C GLY A 88 14.68 2.85 15.87
N SER A 89 13.42 2.39 15.96
CA SER A 89 12.92 1.35 15.05
C SER A 89 13.05 1.78 13.59
N MET A 90 13.89 1.05 12.86
CA MET A 90 14.23 1.30 11.46
C MET A 90 13.43 0.40 10.49
N THR A 91 12.54 -0.45 10.99
CA THR A 91 11.67 -1.28 10.14
C THR A 91 10.33 -1.46 10.82
N CYS A 92 9.28 -1.24 10.05
CA CYS A 92 7.90 -1.37 10.50
C CYS A 92 7.09 -2.12 9.48
N VAL A 93 6.24 -3.02 9.96
CA VAL A 93 5.43 -3.91 9.13
C VAL A 93 4.05 -3.99 9.76
N ALA A 94 2.98 -3.86 8.96
CA ALA A 94 1.60 -4.02 9.40
C ALA A 94 0.67 -4.29 8.19
N PRO A 95 -0.25 -5.26 8.27
CA PRO A 95 -0.31 -6.38 9.23
C PRO A 95 0.98 -7.19 9.34
N GLN A 96 1.12 -8.03 10.36
CA GLN A 96 2.30 -8.93 10.51
C GLN A 96 2.36 -10.06 9.48
N THR A 97 1.23 -10.43 8.90
CA THR A 97 1.13 -11.45 7.85
C THR A 97 0.51 -10.86 6.60
N VAL A 98 1.00 -11.27 5.42
CA VAL A 98 0.40 -10.88 4.15
C VAL A 98 -1.01 -11.50 4.04
N PRO A 99 -2.06 -10.70 3.79
CA PRO A 99 -3.40 -11.23 3.57
C PRO A 99 -3.47 -11.99 2.23
N ALA A 100 -3.92 -13.25 2.26
CA ALA A 100 -4.06 -14.11 1.07
C ALA A 100 -5.53 -14.19 0.62
N ALA A 101 -5.82 -13.71 -0.59
CA ALA A 101 -7.15 -13.63 -1.23
C ALA A 101 -8.26 -12.97 -0.39
N LYS A 102 -7.91 -12.32 0.72
CA LYS A 102 -8.85 -11.85 1.75
C LYS A 102 -8.43 -10.47 2.24
N LYS A 103 -9.39 -9.70 2.73
CA LYS A 103 -9.11 -8.47 3.44
C LYS A 103 -8.76 -8.75 4.88
N TYR A 104 -7.73 -8.09 5.37
CA TYR A 104 -7.39 -8.00 6.78
C TYR A 104 -7.96 -6.73 7.38
N GLN A 105 -8.60 -6.85 8.54
CA GLN A 105 -9.04 -5.70 9.35
C GLN A 105 -7.92 -5.37 10.34
N PRO A 106 -7.26 -4.20 10.23
CA PRO A 106 -6.20 -3.81 11.15
C PRO A 106 -6.66 -3.79 12.60
N ASN A 107 -5.84 -4.37 13.48
CA ASN A 107 -6.01 -4.25 14.92
C ASN A 107 -5.13 -3.11 15.45
N ASN A 108 -5.65 -1.89 15.41
CA ASN A 108 -4.95 -0.70 15.91
C ASN A 108 -5.16 -0.50 17.42
N SER A 109 -4.98 -1.54 18.21
CA SER A 109 -5.12 -1.49 19.67
C SER A 109 -3.85 -1.98 20.38
N GLY A 110 -3.49 -1.32 21.48
CA GLY A 110 -2.37 -1.73 22.32
C GLY A 110 -1.02 -1.71 21.62
N GLY A 111 -0.81 -0.79 20.67
CA GLY A 111 0.42 -0.70 19.89
C GLY A 111 0.56 -1.78 18.83
N GLN A 112 -0.53 -2.41 18.38
CA GLN A 112 -0.52 -3.38 17.28
C GLN A 112 -0.74 -2.72 15.92
N ASP A 113 -0.32 -3.39 14.84
CA ASP A 113 -0.39 -2.92 13.46
C ASP A 113 -0.01 -1.44 13.30
N PHE A 114 -0.93 -0.59 12.84
CA PHE A 114 -0.66 0.82 12.60
C PHE A 114 -0.67 1.69 13.86
N ASP A 115 -0.99 1.11 15.03
CA ASP A 115 -0.82 1.77 16.33
C ASP A 115 0.59 1.59 16.91
N GLN A 116 1.43 0.75 16.29
CA GLN A 116 2.85 0.65 16.68
C GLN A 116 3.49 2.04 16.63
N CYS A 117 4.39 2.31 17.58
CA CYS A 117 5.02 3.62 17.73
C CYS A 117 5.57 4.16 16.41
N CYS A 118 6.22 3.30 15.63
CA CYS A 118 6.88 3.71 14.41
C CYS A 118 5.92 4.10 13.27
N TRP A 119 4.69 3.56 13.23
CA TRP A 119 3.65 4.04 12.33
C TRP A 119 3.07 5.39 12.78
N ARG A 120 2.90 5.55 14.10
CA ARG A 120 2.51 6.84 14.71
C ARG A 120 3.54 7.94 14.46
N CYS A 121 4.83 7.59 14.48
CA CYS A 121 5.93 8.51 14.19
C CYS A 121 5.79 9.11 12.78
N VAL A 122 5.62 8.27 11.75
CA VAL A 122 5.37 8.73 10.37
C VAL A 122 3.95 9.26 10.15
N ARG A 123 3.13 9.33 11.21
CA ARG A 123 1.73 9.80 11.20
C ARG A 123 0.86 9.05 10.19
N PHE A 124 1.08 7.75 10.07
CA PHE A 124 0.33 6.90 9.18
C PHE A 124 -0.50 5.90 9.97
N GLY A 125 -1.73 5.66 9.50
CA GLY A 125 -2.50 4.50 9.94
C GLY A 125 -3.69 4.23 9.05
N ILE A 126 -4.06 2.95 8.98
CA ILE A 126 -5.23 2.46 8.24
C ILE A 126 -6.14 1.76 9.25
N SER A 127 -7.41 2.15 9.30
CA SER A 127 -8.45 1.47 10.07
C SER A 127 -9.39 0.62 9.22
N ASP A 128 -9.36 0.79 7.90
CA ASP A 128 -10.24 0.08 6.98
C ASP A 128 -9.64 -1.27 6.53
N PRO A 129 -10.47 -2.23 6.10
CA PRO A 129 -9.99 -3.52 5.62
C PRO A 129 -9.08 -3.43 4.38
N THR A 130 -7.88 -4.01 4.46
CA THR A 130 -6.83 -3.93 3.41
C THR A 130 -6.41 -5.31 2.87
N TYR A 131 -5.95 -5.36 1.61
CA TYR A 131 -5.39 -6.56 0.97
C TYR A 131 -3.87 -6.67 1.09
N TYR A 132 -3.20 -5.59 1.52
CA TYR A 132 -1.74 -5.50 1.50
C TYR A 132 -1.19 -5.40 2.92
N GLN A 133 -0.05 -6.05 3.13
CA GLN A 133 0.88 -5.73 4.19
C GLN A 133 1.70 -4.51 3.76
N TYR A 134 1.70 -3.46 4.58
CA TYR A 134 2.55 -2.30 4.39
C TYR A 134 3.80 -2.42 5.24
N ARG A 135 4.89 -1.93 4.69
CA ARG A 135 6.18 -1.90 5.35
C ARG A 135 6.89 -0.60 5.02
N TYR A 136 7.68 -0.10 5.95
CA TYR A 136 8.79 0.76 5.58
C TYR A 136 10.05 0.30 6.31
N SER A 137 11.20 0.48 5.67
CA SER A 137 12.50 0.21 6.27
C SER A 137 13.51 1.30 5.92
N VAL A 138 14.46 1.50 6.81
CA VAL A 138 15.38 2.64 6.81
C VAL A 138 16.77 2.08 7.04
N GLU A 139 17.69 2.37 6.12
CA GLU A 139 19.11 1.96 6.16
C GLU A 139 19.33 0.43 6.16
N GLN A 140 18.26 -0.37 6.14
CA GLN A 140 18.34 -1.83 6.23
C GLN A 140 17.11 -2.54 5.65
N SER A 141 17.31 -3.85 5.41
CA SER A 141 16.25 -4.84 5.16
C SER A 141 15.25 -4.43 4.07
N TYR A 142 15.74 -3.95 2.94
CA TYR A 142 14.91 -3.60 1.79
C TYR A 142 14.40 -4.85 1.05
N LEU A 143 13.17 -4.81 0.56
CA LEU A 143 12.52 -5.86 -0.24
C LEU A 143 12.74 -5.67 -1.74
N GLY A 144 12.88 -4.44 -2.22
CA GLY A 144 12.99 -4.11 -3.65
C GLY A 144 14.27 -4.60 -4.31
N PRO A 145 15.47 -4.38 -3.75
CA PRO A 145 16.72 -4.70 -4.44
C PRO A 145 16.90 -6.18 -4.82
N PRO A 146 16.55 -7.16 -3.95
CA PRO A 146 16.57 -8.57 -4.33
C PRO A 146 15.62 -8.93 -5.48
N LEU A 147 14.56 -8.14 -5.68
CA LEU A 147 13.56 -8.32 -6.73
C LEU A 147 13.89 -7.53 -8.01
N GLY A 148 15.04 -6.87 -8.08
CA GLY A 148 15.45 -6.04 -9.23
C GLY A 148 14.97 -4.58 -9.16
N GLY A 149 14.42 -4.14 -8.03
CA GLY A 149 14.10 -2.75 -7.77
C GLY A 149 15.34 -1.89 -7.47
N PRO A 150 15.18 -0.55 -7.42
CA PRO A 150 16.28 0.36 -7.08
C PRO A 150 16.81 0.12 -5.66
N ASP A 151 18.14 0.15 -5.50
CA ASP A 151 18.79 0.08 -4.18
C ASP A 151 18.78 1.46 -3.49
N PRO A 152 18.09 1.62 -2.33
CA PRO A 152 18.12 2.86 -1.56
C PRO A 152 19.50 3.22 -1.00
N GLY A 153 20.41 2.25 -0.88
CA GLY A 153 21.74 2.45 -0.30
C GLY A 153 21.76 2.57 1.23
N PRO A 154 22.91 2.95 1.82
CA PRO A 154 23.17 2.88 3.25
C PRO A 154 22.45 3.95 4.08
N THR A 155 22.01 5.06 3.46
CA THR A 155 21.20 6.12 4.08
C THR A 155 19.78 6.14 3.51
N GLY A 156 19.38 5.03 2.90
CA GLY A 156 18.14 4.92 2.17
C GLY A 156 16.92 4.65 3.03
N VAL A 157 15.77 4.79 2.41
CA VAL A 157 14.48 4.40 2.95
C VAL A 157 13.71 3.69 1.85
N GLU A 158 12.97 2.65 2.21
CA GLU A 158 12.06 1.97 1.31
C GLU A 158 10.69 1.90 1.95
N VAL A 159 9.66 2.21 1.16
CA VAL A 159 8.27 1.88 1.49
C VAL A 159 7.86 0.72 0.59
N ALA A 160 7.28 -0.30 1.18
CA ALA A 160 6.81 -1.48 0.45
C ALA A 160 5.36 -1.81 0.78
N ALA A 161 4.65 -2.38 -0.18
CA ALA A 161 3.37 -3.03 0.02
C ALA A 161 3.42 -4.43 -0.61
N VAL A 162 3.06 -5.45 0.16
CA VAL A 162 3.09 -6.86 -0.25
C VAL A 162 1.70 -7.44 -0.12
N GLY A 163 1.19 -8.07 -1.17
CA GLY A 163 -0.15 -8.64 -1.19
C GLY A 163 -0.21 -9.94 -1.95
N ASP A 164 -1.14 -10.81 -1.58
CA ASP A 164 -1.49 -12.03 -2.32
C ASP A 164 -2.97 -11.90 -2.72
N LEU A 165 -3.20 -11.45 -3.96
CA LEU A 165 -4.52 -10.98 -4.39
C LEU A 165 -5.49 -12.09 -4.75
N ASP A 166 -4.99 -13.26 -5.13
CA ASP A 166 -5.74 -14.43 -5.59
C ASP A 166 -5.56 -15.69 -4.73
N GLY A 167 -4.60 -15.68 -3.79
CA GLY A 167 -4.42 -16.69 -2.75
C GLY A 167 -3.55 -17.86 -3.17
N ASP A 168 -2.76 -17.72 -4.24
CA ASP A 168 -1.96 -18.81 -4.80
C ASP A 168 -0.57 -18.97 -4.13
N GLY A 169 -0.22 -18.04 -3.24
CA GLY A 169 1.05 -18.02 -2.49
C GLY A 169 2.19 -17.29 -3.20
N THR A 170 1.97 -16.82 -4.41
CA THR A 170 2.83 -15.84 -5.07
C THR A 170 2.46 -14.44 -4.56
N LEU A 171 3.46 -13.55 -4.46
CA LEU A 171 3.29 -12.25 -3.82
C LEU A 171 3.50 -11.13 -4.85
N SER A 172 2.52 -10.23 -4.91
CA SER A 172 2.65 -8.93 -5.56
C SER A 172 3.38 -7.97 -4.63
N THR A 173 4.56 -7.50 -5.04
CA THR A 173 5.39 -6.62 -4.23
C THR A 173 5.55 -5.27 -4.91
N LEU A 174 5.11 -4.22 -4.24
CA LEU A 174 5.24 -2.83 -4.64
C LEU A 174 6.32 -2.18 -3.78
N THR A 175 7.32 -1.53 -4.36
CA THR A 175 8.36 -0.83 -3.60
C THR A 175 8.58 0.59 -4.11
N LEU A 176 8.83 1.50 -3.17
CA LEU A 176 9.19 2.88 -3.41
C LEU A 176 10.46 3.18 -2.60
N ALA A 177 11.59 3.13 -3.30
CA ALA A 177 12.89 3.49 -2.76
C ALA A 177 13.05 5.02 -2.67
N GLY A 178 13.82 5.47 -1.68
CA GLY A 178 14.29 6.84 -1.56
C GLY A 178 15.65 6.89 -0.89
N THR A 179 16.47 7.88 -1.24
CA THR A 179 17.77 8.10 -0.60
C THR A 179 17.71 9.37 0.22
N ARG A 180 18.28 9.34 1.43
CA ARG A 180 18.48 10.54 2.23
C ARG A 180 19.74 11.27 1.79
N ASP A 181 19.62 12.56 1.54
CA ASP A 181 20.75 13.43 1.27
C ASP A 181 21.51 13.73 2.57
N THR A 182 22.83 13.51 2.57
CA THR A 182 23.64 13.61 3.78
C THR A 182 23.91 15.05 4.24
N GLN A 183 23.68 16.05 3.37
CA GLN A 183 23.95 17.46 3.67
C GLN A 183 22.70 18.19 4.13
N SER A 184 21.59 17.98 3.42
CA SER A 184 20.29 18.61 3.70
C SER A 184 19.39 17.76 4.62
N GLY A 185 19.68 16.46 4.75
CA GLY A 185 18.86 15.52 5.50
C GLY A 185 17.54 15.15 4.83
N THR A 186 17.23 15.74 3.67
CA THR A 186 15.98 15.53 2.92
C THR A 186 15.96 14.18 2.20
N ILE A 187 14.77 13.59 2.03
CA ILE A 187 14.62 12.32 1.31
C ILE A 187 14.15 12.58 -0.11
N ARG A 188 14.86 11.96 -1.06
CA ARG A 188 14.50 11.96 -2.48
C ARG A 188 14.00 10.57 -2.85
N PHE A 189 12.71 10.46 -3.11
CA PHE A 189 12.10 9.21 -3.57
C PHE A 189 12.31 8.98 -5.07
N SER A 190 12.25 7.71 -5.48
CA SER A 190 12.19 7.29 -6.88
C SER A 190 11.02 7.94 -7.62
N THR A 191 11.18 8.16 -8.92
CA THR A 191 10.16 8.77 -9.79
C THR A 191 8.94 7.87 -10.00
N HIS A 192 9.14 6.55 -9.88
CA HIS A 192 8.10 5.55 -10.04
C HIS A 192 8.18 4.50 -8.93
N ILE A 193 7.01 3.93 -8.60
CA ILE A 193 6.90 2.73 -7.77
C ILE A 193 7.33 1.55 -8.63
N PHE A 194 8.30 0.78 -8.14
CA PHE A 194 8.67 -0.49 -8.73
C PHE A 194 7.61 -1.53 -8.37
N VAL A 195 7.22 -2.34 -9.34
CA VAL A 195 6.21 -3.37 -9.17
C VAL A 195 6.79 -4.70 -9.62
N ASP A 196 6.84 -5.64 -8.70
CA ASP A 196 7.09 -7.05 -8.96
C ASP A 196 5.73 -7.77 -8.95
N ASN A 197 5.45 -8.54 -10.02
CA ASN A 197 4.17 -9.23 -10.25
C ASN A 197 2.94 -8.30 -10.16
N GLU A 198 2.80 -7.38 -11.13
CA GLU A 198 1.73 -6.35 -11.13
C GLU A 198 0.30 -6.90 -11.31
N HIS A 199 0.15 -8.14 -11.77
CA HIS A 199 -1.13 -8.71 -12.24
C HIS A 199 -1.39 -10.15 -11.80
N GLU A 200 -0.94 -10.51 -10.60
CA GLU A 200 -1.75 -11.44 -9.80
C GLU A 200 -3.12 -10.83 -9.48
#